data_AF-A0A939JJY6-F1
#
_entry.id   AF-A0A939JJY6-F1
#
_cell.length_a   1.000
_cell.length_b   1.000
_cell.length_c   1.000
_cell.angle_alpha   90.00
_cell.angle_beta   90.00
_cell.angle_gamma   90.00
#
_symmetry.space_group_name_H-M   'P 1'
#
loop_
_entity.id
_entity.type
_entity.pdbx_description
1 polymer ?
#
loop_
_entity_poly.entity_id
_entity_poly.type
_entity_poly.pdbx_seq_one_letter_code
_entity_poly.pdbx_strand_id
1 'polypeptide(L)'
;RRWLAARRDLREAPGAEVADYEEYTRLYYESWLDPEVRWLLSTVPSCMIFDDHDVIDDWNTSASWQKDMRATAWWQERILSGLMSYWVHQHLGNLSPAALATDPLYAAIRETPDGTDR
;
A
#
# COMPACT_ATOMS: atom_id res chain seq x y z
N ARG A 1 6.89 9.29 -11.70
CA ARG A 1 8.32 9.32 -12.14
C ARG A 1 9.11 10.51 -11.61
N ARG A 2 8.81 11.78 -11.94
CA ARG A 2 9.58 12.93 -11.42
C ARG A 2 9.61 12.99 -9.89
N TRP A 3 8.48 12.71 -9.23
CA TRP A 3 8.39 12.68 -7.77
C TRP A 3 9.25 11.56 -7.16
N LEU A 4 9.21 10.35 -7.72
CA LEU A 4 10.08 9.23 -7.30
C LEU A 4 11.57 9.58 -7.47
N ALA A 5 11.95 10.19 -8.61
CA ALA A 5 13.32 10.59 -8.89
C ALA A 5 13.86 11.66 -7.92
N ALA A 6 12.97 12.39 -7.23
CA ALA A 6 13.36 13.33 -6.18
C ALA A 6 13.62 12.64 -4.81
N ARG A 7 13.18 11.39 -4.65
CA ARG A 7 13.30 10.62 -3.40
C ARG A 7 14.45 9.61 -3.42
N ARG A 8 14.67 8.95 -4.57
CA ARG A 8 15.70 7.92 -4.73
C ARG A 8 16.18 7.80 -6.17
N ASP A 9 17.33 7.15 -6.36
CA ASP A 9 17.91 6.88 -7.67
C ASP A 9 17.10 5.81 -8.42
N LEU A 10 16.44 6.19 -9.51
CA LEU A 10 15.63 5.26 -10.31
C LEU A 10 16.45 4.30 -11.19
N ARG A 11 17.79 4.35 -11.12
CA ARG A 11 18.67 3.34 -11.70
C ARG A 11 18.80 2.11 -10.80
N GLU A 12 18.53 2.27 -9.51
CA GLU A 12 18.48 1.16 -8.56
C GLU A 12 17.09 0.53 -8.56
N ALA A 13 17.01 -0.76 -8.25
CA ALA A 13 15.74 -1.47 -8.17
C ALA A 13 14.82 -0.85 -7.08
N PRO A 14 13.49 -0.79 -7.28
CA PRO A 14 12.71 -1.32 -8.41
C PRO A 14 12.59 -0.34 -9.59
N GLY A 15 13.54 0.58 -9.76
CA GLY A 15 13.55 1.52 -10.86
C GLY A 15 12.47 2.59 -10.70
N ALA A 16 11.65 2.78 -11.73
CA ALA A 16 10.61 3.81 -11.76
C ALA A 16 9.24 3.34 -11.20
N GLU A 17 9.18 2.15 -10.61
CA GLU A 17 8.02 1.60 -9.90
C GLU A 17 8.03 2.00 -8.43
N VAL A 18 6.93 1.84 -7.71
CA VAL A 18 6.87 2.11 -6.26
C VAL A 18 7.66 1.08 -5.43
N ALA A 19 8.30 1.54 -4.37
CA ALA A 19 9.21 0.74 -3.55
C ALA A 19 8.83 0.68 -2.07
N ASP A 20 8.34 1.78 -1.49
CA ASP A 20 8.10 1.94 -0.06
C ASP A 20 6.68 2.46 0.24
N TYR A 21 6.31 2.47 1.53
CA TYR A 21 4.98 2.84 2.00
C TYR A 21 4.54 4.22 1.51
N GLU A 22 5.43 5.21 1.57
CA GLU A 22 5.14 6.59 1.16
C GLU A 22 4.96 6.71 -0.37
N GLU A 23 5.67 5.88 -1.13
CA GLU A 23 5.44 5.80 -2.58
C GLU A 23 4.09 5.14 -2.91
N TYR A 24 3.62 4.17 -2.12
CA TYR A 24 2.27 3.62 -2.26
C TYR A 24 1.18 4.59 -1.83
N THR A 25 1.32 5.27 -0.68
CA THR A 25 0.32 6.28 -0.24
C THR A 25 0.17 7.39 -1.26
N ARG A 26 1.26 7.72 -1.98
CA ARG A 26 1.21 8.67 -3.09
C ARG A 26 0.32 8.20 -4.24
N LEU A 27 0.28 6.90 -4.56
CA LEU A 27 -0.63 6.37 -5.59
C LEU A 27 -2.10 6.55 -5.19
N TYR A 28 -2.44 6.32 -3.91
CA TYR A 28 -3.78 6.60 -3.39
C TYR A 28 -4.10 8.09 -3.46
N TYR A 29 -3.19 8.95 -3.02
CA TYR A 29 -3.36 10.40 -3.09
C TYR A 29 -3.62 10.89 -4.51
N GLU A 30 -2.84 10.42 -5.49
CA GLU A 30 -3.01 10.83 -6.89
C GLU A 30 -4.31 10.28 -7.49
N SER A 31 -4.63 9.01 -7.24
CA SER A 31 -5.81 8.35 -7.80
C SER A 31 -7.12 8.87 -7.22
N TRP A 32 -7.16 9.14 -5.92
CA TRP A 32 -8.41 9.48 -5.21
C TRP A 32 -8.69 10.98 -5.16
N LEU A 33 -7.74 11.82 -5.57
CA LEU A 33 -7.97 13.25 -5.72
C LEU A 33 -8.50 13.65 -7.10
N ASP A 34 -8.51 12.72 -8.06
CA ASP A 34 -9.26 12.89 -9.29
C ASP A 34 -10.72 13.28 -8.96
N PRO A 35 -11.25 14.41 -9.47
CA PRO A 35 -12.53 14.95 -9.03
C PRO A 35 -13.69 13.95 -9.17
N GLU A 36 -13.70 13.18 -10.25
CA GLU A 36 -14.73 12.19 -10.57
C GLU A 36 -14.64 10.99 -9.63
N VAL A 37 -13.44 10.45 -9.40
CA VAL A 37 -13.21 9.36 -8.43
C VAL A 37 -13.59 9.81 -7.02
N ARG A 38 -13.15 11.00 -6.61
CA ARG A 38 -13.44 11.57 -5.29
C ARG A 38 -14.95 11.74 -5.07
N TRP A 39 -15.66 12.27 -6.06
CA TRP A 39 -17.10 12.45 -5.99
C TRP A 39 -17.81 11.10 -5.85
N LEU A 40 -17.44 10.11 -6.66
CA LEU A 40 -18.00 8.76 -6.59
C LEU A 40 -17.81 8.15 -5.20
N LEU A 41 -16.57 8.11 -4.70
CA LEU A 41 -16.24 7.53 -3.38
C LEU A 41 -16.90 8.28 -2.22
N SER A 42 -17.28 9.55 -2.39
CA SER A 42 -17.99 10.33 -1.38
C SER A 42 -19.49 10.04 -1.30
N THR A 43 -20.07 9.43 -2.33
CA THR A 43 -21.53 9.26 -2.46
C THR A 43 -21.97 7.80 -2.55
N VAL A 44 -21.06 6.89 -2.87
CA VAL A 44 -21.35 5.46 -3.05
C VAL A 44 -20.55 4.63 -2.06
N PRO A 45 -21.21 3.91 -1.13
CA PRO A 45 -20.54 2.92 -0.29
C PRO A 45 -19.84 1.89 -1.17
N SER A 46 -18.55 1.68 -0.95
CA SER A 46 -17.71 0.82 -1.78
C SER A 46 -16.95 -0.15 -0.88
N CYS A 47 -16.97 -1.44 -1.24
CA CYS A 47 -16.15 -2.47 -0.59
C CYS A 47 -14.97 -2.78 -1.51
N MET A 48 -13.75 -2.74 -0.98
CA MET A 48 -12.52 -2.92 -1.77
C MET A 48 -11.73 -4.15 -1.32
N ILE A 49 -11.05 -4.82 -2.24
CA ILE A 49 -10.28 -6.05 -1.98
C ILE A 49 -8.91 -5.90 -2.64
N PHE A 50 -7.89 -6.43 -1.97
CA PHE A 50 -6.50 -6.44 -2.46
C PHE A 50 -6.34 -7.27 -3.72
N ASP A 51 -5.52 -6.78 -4.63
CA ASP A 51 -5.16 -7.41 -5.89
C ASP A 51 -3.63 -7.49 -6.05
N ASP A 52 -3.13 -8.33 -6.94
CA ASP A 52 -1.68 -8.41 -7.20
C ASP A 52 -1.12 -7.16 -7.88
N HIS A 53 -1.93 -6.48 -8.69
CA HIS A 53 -1.60 -5.17 -9.26
C HIS A 53 -1.43 -4.07 -8.19
N ASP A 54 -1.92 -4.26 -6.96
CA ASP A 54 -1.57 -3.40 -5.82
C ASP A 54 -0.10 -3.57 -5.38
N VAL A 55 0.62 -4.57 -5.90
CA VAL A 55 2.06 -4.75 -5.69
C VAL A 55 2.85 -4.56 -6.98
N ILE A 56 2.53 -5.34 -8.03
CA ILE A 56 3.24 -5.35 -9.31
C ILE A 56 2.39 -5.99 -10.41
N ASP A 57 2.45 -5.45 -11.63
CA ASP A 57 1.62 -5.90 -12.76
C ASP A 57 1.90 -7.34 -13.24
N ASP A 58 3.13 -7.83 -13.10
CA ASP A 58 3.54 -9.16 -13.59
C ASP A 58 3.77 -10.14 -12.41
N TRP A 59 2.93 -10.07 -11.38
CA TRP A 59 3.03 -10.99 -10.24
C TRP A 59 2.94 -12.45 -10.69
N ASN A 60 3.82 -13.30 -10.16
CA ASN A 60 3.84 -14.72 -10.51
C ASN A 60 3.84 -15.60 -9.25
N THR A 61 3.08 -16.69 -9.27
CA THR A 61 2.93 -17.58 -8.10
C THR A 61 3.85 -18.80 -8.12
N SER A 62 4.67 -18.98 -9.17
CA SER A 62 5.61 -20.10 -9.25
C SER A 62 6.67 -20.06 -8.14
N ALA A 63 7.05 -21.25 -7.66
CA ALA A 63 8.04 -21.37 -6.59
C ALA A 63 9.41 -20.79 -6.97
N SER A 64 9.82 -20.90 -8.24
CA SER A 64 11.06 -20.33 -8.74
C SER A 64 11.03 -18.80 -8.69
N TRP A 65 9.97 -18.18 -9.23
CA TRP A 65 9.84 -16.73 -9.20
C TRP A 65 9.78 -16.19 -7.76
N GLN A 66 9.02 -16.85 -6.88
CA GLN A 66 8.95 -16.45 -5.47
C GLN A 66 10.33 -16.51 -4.79
N LYS A 67 11.12 -17.56 -5.08
CA LYS A 67 12.48 -17.69 -4.56
C LYS A 67 13.37 -16.54 -5.06
N ASP A 68 13.29 -16.24 -6.35
CA ASP A 68 14.11 -15.20 -6.97
C ASP A 68 13.75 -13.81 -6.45
N MET A 69 12.45 -13.49 -6.34
CA MET A 69 12.00 -12.21 -5.78
C MET A 69 12.39 -12.04 -4.31
N ARG A 70 12.19 -13.07 -3.49
CA ARG A 70 12.59 -13.06 -2.07
C ARG A 70 14.10 -12.92 -1.86
N ALA A 71 14.91 -13.25 -2.87
CA ALA A 71 16.36 -13.06 -2.81
C ALA A 71 16.78 -11.61 -3.10
N THR A 72 15.89 -10.77 -3.66
CA THR A 72 16.17 -9.35 -3.87
C THR A 72 16.06 -8.57 -2.55
N ALA A 73 16.90 -7.54 -2.39
CA ALA A 73 16.94 -6.76 -1.15
C ALA A 73 15.71 -5.83 -0.96
N TRP A 74 14.98 -5.50 -2.03
CA TRP A 74 13.89 -4.52 -2.02
C TRP A 74 12.50 -5.15 -1.94
N TRP A 75 12.36 -6.44 -2.27
CA TRP A 75 11.05 -7.08 -2.39
C TRP A 75 10.27 -7.14 -1.08
N GLN A 76 10.95 -7.43 0.02
CA GLN A 76 10.28 -7.52 1.33
C GLN A 76 9.64 -6.19 1.72
N GLU A 77 10.37 -5.09 1.56
CA GLU A 77 9.85 -3.74 1.86
C GLU A 77 8.65 -3.42 0.98
N ARG A 78 8.72 -3.75 -0.32
CA ARG A 78 7.62 -3.50 -1.26
C ARG A 78 6.34 -4.24 -0.90
N ILE A 79 6.45 -5.52 -0.51
CA ILE A 79 5.29 -6.32 -0.09
C ILE A 79 4.65 -5.75 1.16
N LEU A 80 5.47 -5.47 2.19
CA LEU A 80 4.98 -4.93 3.45
C LEU A 80 4.30 -3.58 3.21
N SER A 81 4.94 -2.71 2.43
CA SER A 81 4.43 -1.40 2.08
C SER A 81 3.10 -1.44 1.35
N GLY A 82 2.96 -2.31 0.34
CA GLY A 82 1.71 -2.48 -0.41
C GLY A 82 0.57 -3.01 0.46
N LEU A 83 0.85 -4.03 1.30
CA LEU A 83 -0.14 -4.56 2.24
C LEU A 83 -0.56 -3.54 3.30
N MET A 84 0.40 -2.77 3.83
CA MET A 84 0.14 -1.71 4.80
C MET A 84 -0.69 -0.58 4.17
N SER A 85 -0.36 -0.14 2.95
CA SER A 85 -1.11 0.93 2.28
C SER A 85 -2.53 0.50 1.95
N TYR A 86 -2.73 -0.74 1.48
CA TYR A 86 -4.05 -1.34 1.31
C TYR A 86 -4.82 -1.39 2.62
N TRP A 87 -4.18 -1.85 3.70
CA TRP A 87 -4.84 -1.97 4.99
C TRP A 87 -5.39 -0.62 5.47
N VAL A 88 -4.57 0.44 5.38
CA VAL A 88 -4.97 1.80 5.77
C VAL A 88 -6.05 2.38 4.88
N HIS A 89 -5.85 2.36 3.56
CA HIS A 89 -6.71 3.12 2.64
C HIS A 89 -7.99 2.38 2.29
N GLN A 90 -7.96 1.05 2.19
CA GLN A 90 -9.09 0.26 1.72
C GLN A 90 -9.68 -0.62 2.82
N HIS A 91 -8.88 -1.49 3.44
CA HIS A 91 -9.39 -2.52 4.34
C HIS A 91 -10.13 -1.95 5.56
N LEU A 92 -9.55 -0.95 6.23
CA LEU A 92 -10.17 -0.33 7.41
C LEU A 92 -11.58 0.23 7.11
N GLY A 93 -11.81 0.74 5.90
CA GLY A 93 -13.10 1.26 5.47
C GLY A 93 -14.17 0.17 5.26
N ASN A 94 -13.76 -1.08 5.03
CA ASN A 94 -14.69 -2.22 4.92
C ASN A 94 -15.21 -2.69 6.28
N LEU A 95 -14.51 -2.36 7.36
CA LEU A 95 -14.87 -2.82 8.70
C LEU A 95 -15.92 -1.90 9.33
N SER A 96 -16.94 -2.50 9.95
CA SER A 96 -17.90 -1.75 10.75
C SER A 96 -17.23 -1.22 12.04
N PRO A 97 -17.78 -0.18 12.69
CA PRO A 97 -17.26 0.29 13.98
C PRO A 97 -17.15 -0.81 15.05
N ALA A 98 -18.10 -1.76 15.06
CA ALA A 98 -18.07 -2.89 15.98
C ALA A 98 -16.94 -3.87 15.65
N ALA A 99 -16.67 -4.10 14.36
CA ALA A 99 -15.56 -4.94 13.93
C ALA A 99 -14.21 -4.30 14.30
N LEU A 100 -14.03 -3.01 14.00
CA LEU A 100 -12.82 -2.24 14.37
C LEU A 100 -12.56 -2.26 15.87
N ALA A 101 -13.59 -2.16 16.71
CA ALA A 101 -13.46 -2.18 18.16
C ALA A 101 -12.87 -3.50 18.70
N THR A 102 -12.97 -4.58 17.94
CA THR A 102 -12.46 -5.91 18.29
C THR A 102 -11.29 -6.37 17.42
N ASP A 103 -10.83 -5.55 16.48
CA ASP A 103 -9.74 -5.92 15.57
C ASP A 103 -8.38 -5.81 16.29
N PRO A 104 -7.63 -6.93 16.42
CA PRO A 104 -6.40 -6.95 17.21
C PRO A 104 -5.26 -6.17 16.55
N LEU A 105 -5.21 -6.10 15.22
CA LEU A 105 -4.16 -5.37 14.50
C LEU A 105 -4.40 -3.87 14.60
N TYR A 106 -5.65 -3.43 14.44
CA TYR A 106 -6.06 -2.05 14.64
C TYR A 106 -5.76 -1.58 16.07
N ALA A 107 -6.09 -2.40 17.07
CA ALA A 107 -5.76 -2.12 18.47
C ALA A 107 -4.24 -1.97 18.67
N ALA A 108 -3.44 -2.93 18.19
CA ALA A 108 -1.98 -2.88 18.32
C ALA A 108 -1.36 -1.63 17.66
N ILE A 109 -1.85 -1.24 16.48
CA ILE A 109 -1.38 -0.04 15.79
C ILE A 109 -1.74 1.23 16.56
N ARG A 110 -2.94 1.30 17.15
CA ARG A 110 -3.36 2.46 17.96
C ARG A 110 -2.62 2.60 19.28
N GLU A 111 -2.09 1.52 19.82
CA GLU A 111 -1.27 1.51 21.04
C GLU A 111 0.21 1.80 20.75
N THR A 112 0.62 1.76 19.48
CA THR A 112 1.98 2.11 19.09
C THR A 112 2.18 3.62 19.26
N PRO A 113 3.27 4.08 19.90
CA PRO A 113 3.59 5.51 20.02
C PRO A 113 3.62 6.19 18.65
N ASP A 114 3.38 7.50 18.63
CA ASP A 114 3.49 8.26 17.39
C ASP A 114 4.89 8.05 16.78
N GLY A 115 4.92 7.64 15.51
CA GLY A 115 6.17 7.40 14.80
C GLY A 115 7.02 8.66 14.62
N THR A 116 6.46 9.84 14.91
CA THR A 116 7.14 11.15 14.89
C THR A 116 7.76 11.55 16.23
N ASP A 117 7.49 10.84 17.33
CA ASP A 117 8.06 11.09 18.66
C ASP A 117 9.47 10.47 18.84
N ARG A 118 10.38 10.71 17.87
CA ARG A 118 11.79 10.28 17.94
C ARG A 118 12.75 11.42 18.26
#